data_AF-K9V3U2-F1
#
_entry.id   AF-K9V3U2-F1
#
_cell.length_a   1.000
_cell.length_b   1.000
_cell.length_c   1.000
_cell.angle_alpha   90.00
_cell.angle_beta   90.00
_cell.angle_gamma   90.00
#
_symmetry.space_group_name_H-M   'P 1'
#
loop_
_entity.id
_entity.type
_entity.pdbx_description
1 polymer ?
#
loop_
_entity_poly.entity_id
_entity_poly.type
_entity_poly.pdbx_seq_one_letter_code
_entity_poly.pdbx_strand_id
1 'polypeptide(L)'
;MEREFQRLHHNEVVSVNSETFENLEVSNTFKVIQLLAVIKELVGLDAVESSLFDQGIDCEVLKFRAQDWKKGKVRLTLEFCPDQIESPLEDFMD
;
A
#
# COMPACT_ATOMS: atom_id res chain seq x y z
N MET A 1 -20.99 -1.14 9.83
CA MET A 1 -19.75 -1.79 9.37
C MET A 1 -18.78 -0.68 9.07
N GLU A 2 -17.64 -0.67 9.74
CA GLU A 2 -16.55 0.25 9.38
C GLU A 2 -16.00 -0.22 8.03
N ARG A 3 -15.74 0.72 7.11
CA ARG A 3 -15.12 0.39 5.84
C ARG A 3 -13.65 0.10 6.13
N GLU A 4 -13.17 -1.09 5.75
CA GLU A 4 -11.81 -1.53 6.05
C GLU A 4 -10.87 -1.22 4.88
N PHE A 5 -9.67 -0.77 5.22
CA PHE A 5 -8.59 -0.65 4.26
C PHE A 5 -8.08 -2.04 3.86
N GLN A 6 -7.99 -2.29 2.56
CA GLN A 6 -7.47 -3.52 1.99
C GLN A 6 -6.21 -3.24 1.18
N ARG A 7 -5.22 -4.12 1.31
CA ARG A 7 -3.95 -3.99 0.60
C ARG A 7 -4.14 -4.16 -0.90
N LEU A 8 -3.59 -3.21 -1.66
CA LEU A 8 -3.49 -3.30 -3.11
C LEU A 8 -2.26 -4.10 -3.58
N HIS A 9 -2.42 -4.80 -4.69
CA HIS A 9 -1.38 -5.51 -5.41
C HIS A 9 -0.60 -4.57 -6.35
N HIS A 10 0.65 -4.92 -6.66
CA HIS A 10 1.59 -4.10 -7.42
C HIS A 10 1.10 -3.68 -8.82
N ASN A 11 0.25 -4.51 -9.43
CA ASN A 11 -0.26 -4.29 -10.79
C ASN A 11 -1.60 -3.55 -10.82
N GLU A 12 -2.23 -3.33 -9.67
CA GLU A 12 -3.48 -2.57 -9.60
C GLU A 12 -3.21 -1.10 -9.91
N VAL A 13 -4.20 -0.47 -10.53
CA VAL A 13 -4.11 0.89 -11.04
C VAL A 13 -4.91 1.80 -10.11
N VAL A 14 -4.27 2.87 -9.66
CA VAL A 14 -4.89 3.92 -8.86
C VAL A 14 -4.95 5.18 -9.70
N SER A 15 -6.08 5.86 -9.62
CA SER A 15 -6.27 7.18 -10.22
C SER A 15 -6.63 8.18 -9.13
N VAL A 16 -5.93 9.31 -9.09
CA VAL A 16 -6.14 10.38 -8.12
C VAL A 16 -6.40 11.68 -8.88
N ASN A 17 -7.09 12.63 -8.24
CA ASN A 17 -7.27 13.95 -8.81
C ASN A 17 -5.92 14.69 -8.90
N SER A 18 -5.67 15.37 -10.02
CA SER A 18 -4.47 16.16 -10.31
C SER A 18 -4.08 17.14 -9.21
N GLU A 19 -5.07 17.72 -8.51
CA GLU A 19 -4.83 18.76 -7.51
C GLU A 19 -4.33 18.19 -6.16
N THR A 20 -4.37 16.87 -5.96
CA THR A 20 -4.03 16.22 -4.68
C THR A 20 -2.64 15.60 -4.67
N PHE A 21 -1.96 15.51 -5.83
CA PHE A 21 -0.78 14.65 -6.00
C PHE A 21 0.38 15.32 -6.75
N GLU A 22 0.64 16.59 -6.45
CA GLU A 22 1.61 17.42 -7.20
C GLU A 22 3.09 17.18 -6.82
N ASN A 23 3.36 16.63 -5.64
CA ASN A 23 4.73 16.51 -5.09
C ASN A 23 5.52 15.28 -5.61
N LEU A 24 4.89 14.41 -6.40
CA LEU A 24 5.51 13.20 -6.93
C LEU A 24 5.46 13.25 -8.46
N GLU A 25 6.56 12.98 -9.14
CA GLU A 25 6.62 12.88 -10.61
C GLU A 25 5.96 11.58 -11.11
N VAL A 26 4.68 11.42 -10.81
CA VAL A 26 3.86 10.28 -11.22
C VAL A 26 2.62 10.83 -11.91
N SER A 27 2.21 10.19 -13.01
CA SER A 27 0.94 10.54 -13.65
C SER A 27 -0.22 10.38 -12.68
N ASN A 28 -1.29 11.17 -12.80
CA ASN A 28 -2.49 11.05 -11.96
C ASN A 28 -3.14 9.66 -11.97
N THR A 29 -2.82 8.83 -12.97
CA THR A 29 -3.16 7.41 -13.01
C THR A 29 -1.87 6.59 -13.06
N PHE A 30 -1.68 5.68 -12.11
CA PHE A 30 -0.45 4.92 -11.96
C PHE A 30 -0.71 3.52 -11.41
N LYS A 31 0.20 2.58 -11.68
CA LYS A 31 0.23 1.30 -10.97
C LYS A 31 0.84 1.48 -9.60
N VAL A 32 0.39 0.71 -8.62
CA VAL A 32 0.96 0.70 -7.26
C VAL A 32 2.48 0.56 -7.27
N ILE A 33 3.03 -0.32 -8.11
CA ILE A 33 4.48 -0.52 -8.23
C ILE A 33 5.24 0.72 -8.73
N GLN A 34 4.63 1.54 -9.57
CA GLN A 34 5.25 2.76 -10.09
C GLN A 34 5.38 3.78 -8.97
N LEU A 35 4.32 3.98 -8.18
CA LEU A 35 4.37 4.87 -7.02
C LEU A 35 5.43 4.42 -6.00
N LEU A 36 5.46 3.12 -5.67
CA LEU A 36 6.45 2.59 -4.72
C LEU A 36 7.89 2.77 -5.22
N ALA A 37 8.14 2.63 -6.52
CA ALA A 37 9.45 2.88 -7.12
C ALA A 37 9.87 4.36 -7.00
N VAL A 38 8.96 5.30 -7.27
CA VAL A 38 9.23 6.74 -7.13
C VAL A 38 9.53 7.11 -5.68
N ILE A 39 8.75 6.60 -4.71
CA ILE A 39 9.02 6.85 -3.28
C ILE A 39 10.39 6.27 -2.89
N LYS A 40 10.72 5.07 -3.36
CA LYS A 40 12.03 4.45 -3.12
C LYS A 40 13.18 5.31 -3.66
N GLU A 41 13.04 5.87 -4.85
CA GLU A 41 14.04 6.78 -5.44
C GLU A 41 14.16 8.09 -4.65
N LEU A 42 13.03 8.69 -4.25
CA LEU A 42 13.01 9.95 -3.51
C LEU A 42 13.66 9.87 -2.13
N VAL A 43 13.48 8.74 -1.43
CA VAL A 43 14.06 8.55 -0.08
C VAL A 43 15.56 8.20 -0.19
N GLY A 44 16.07 7.83 -1.36
CA GLY A 44 17.49 7.55 -1.57
C GLY A 44 18.01 6.35 -0.78
N LEU A 45 17.12 5.38 -0.50
CA LEU A 45 17.40 4.23 0.34
C LEU A 45 18.45 3.31 -0.29
N ASP A 46 19.34 2.78 0.55
CA ASP A 46 20.33 1.82 0.10
C ASP A 46 19.71 0.44 -0.22
N ALA A 47 20.53 -0.50 -0.68
CA ALA A 47 20.06 -1.82 -1.10
C ALA A 47 19.34 -2.60 0.03
N VAL A 48 19.68 -2.37 1.31
CA VAL A 48 19.09 -3.09 2.44
C VAL A 48 17.70 -2.53 2.73
N GLU A 49 17.59 -1.21 2.83
CA GLU A 49 16.34 -0.50 3.10
C GLU A 49 15.34 -0.63 1.93
N SER A 50 15.85 -0.89 0.72
CA SER A 50 15.02 -1.16 -0.45
C SER A 50 14.08 -2.36 -0.29
N SER A 51 14.43 -3.31 0.60
CA SER A 51 13.61 -4.49 0.88
C SER A 51 12.25 -4.12 1.48
N LEU A 52 12.14 -2.92 2.07
CA LEU A 52 10.89 -2.40 2.62
C LEU A 52 9.78 -2.27 1.56
N PHE A 53 10.13 -2.18 0.27
CA PHE A 53 9.19 -2.00 -0.83
C PHE A 53 8.85 -3.31 -1.57
N ASP A 54 9.46 -4.45 -1.19
CA ASP A 54 9.20 -5.75 -1.83
C ASP A 54 8.94 -6.90 -0.82
N GLN A 55 9.98 -7.49 -0.24
CA GLN A 55 10.01 -8.69 0.59
C GLN A 55 9.83 -8.37 2.07
N GLY A 56 10.02 -7.10 2.45
CA GLY A 56 10.05 -6.61 3.82
C GLY A 56 11.40 -6.80 4.51
N ILE A 57 11.62 -5.99 5.53
CA ILE A 57 12.80 -6.04 6.39
C ILE A 57 12.50 -6.84 7.66
N ASP A 58 13.48 -7.59 8.16
CA ASP A 58 13.34 -8.33 9.42
C ASP A 58 13.22 -7.34 10.60
N CYS A 59 12.29 -7.62 11.51
CA CYS A 59 12.01 -6.76 12.66
C CYS A 59 11.38 -7.54 13.82
N GLU A 60 11.25 -6.87 14.96
CA GLU A 60 10.39 -7.29 16.07
C GLU A 60 9.30 -6.23 16.29
N VAL A 61 8.06 -6.67 16.49
CA VAL A 61 6.92 -5.77 16.77
C VAL A 61 6.30 -6.12 18.11
N LEU A 62 6.08 -5.10 18.94
CA LEU A 62 5.23 -5.16 20.14
C LEU A 62 3.89 -4.48 19.82
N LYS A 63 2.83 -5.29 19.61
CA LYS A 63 1.50 -4.76 19.33
C LYS A 63 0.83 -4.22 20.61
N PHE A 64 -0.10 -3.30 20.47
CA PHE A 64 -0.95 -2.89 21.59
C PHE A 64 -1.60 -4.12 22.25
N ARG A 65 -1.53 -4.17 23.58
CA ARG A 65 -2.01 -5.31 24.41
C ARG A 65 -1.27 -6.64 24.19
N ALA A 66 -0.19 -6.68 23.40
CA ALA A 66 0.67 -7.85 23.36
C ALA A 66 1.50 -7.92 24.65
N GLN A 67 1.74 -9.15 25.11
CA GLN A 67 2.57 -9.40 26.29
C GLN A 67 4.07 -9.43 25.94
N ASP A 68 4.41 -9.73 24.68
CA ASP A 68 5.79 -9.93 24.23
C ASP A 68 6.04 -9.39 22.81
N TRP A 69 7.32 -9.15 22.51
CA TRP A 69 7.82 -8.84 21.18
C TRP A 69 7.70 -10.06 20.25
N LYS A 70 7.31 -9.83 18.99
CA LYS A 70 7.25 -10.88 17.96
C LYS A 70 8.16 -10.56 16.79
N LYS A 71 9.07 -11.49 16.48
CA LYS A 71 9.89 -11.48 15.27
C LYS A 71 9.02 -11.66 14.02
N GLY A 72 9.36 -10.95 12.95
CA GLY A 72 8.67 -11.01 11.68
C GLY A 72 9.29 -10.06 10.66
N LYS A 73 8.49 -9.62 9.69
CA LYS A 73 8.89 -8.65 8.68
C LYS A 73 7.88 -7.52 8.55
N VAL A 74 8.36 -6.33 8.20
CA VAL A 74 7.53 -5.18 7.81
C VAL A 74 7.86 -4.71 6.41
N ARG A 75 6.83 -4.24 5.69
CA ARG A 75 6.94 -3.66 4.34
C ARG A 75 5.94 -2.52 4.17
N LEU A 76 6.20 -1.64 3.22
CA LEU A 76 5.28 -0.60 2.77
C LEU A 76 4.36 -1.13 1.68
N THR A 77 3.07 -0.81 1.80
CA THR A 77 2.03 -1.21 0.84
C THR A 77 1.01 -0.10 0.74
N LEU A 78 0.38 0.06 -0.42
CA LEU A 78 -0.77 0.94 -0.58
C LEU A 78 -2.04 0.18 -0.20
N GLU A 79 -2.96 0.85 0.50
CA GLU A 79 -4.24 0.29 0.90
C GLU A 79 -5.38 1.14 0.34
N PHE A 80 -6.52 0.51 0.06
CA PHE A 80 -7.71 1.14 -0.48
C PHE A 80 -8.93 0.79 0.36
N CYS A 81 -9.82 1.77 0.53
CA CYS A 81 -11.05 1.64 1.27
C CYS A 81 -12.19 2.15 0.36
N PRO A 82 -13.06 1.26 -0.16
CA PRO A 82 -14.10 1.67 -1.09
C PRO A 82 -15.22 2.43 -0.38
N ASP A 83 -15.82 3.41 -1.06
CA ASP A 83 -16.97 4.15 -0.52
C ASP A 83 -18.24 3.31 -0.41
N GLN A 84 -18.37 2.28 -1.23
CA GLN A 84 -19.49 1.34 -1.19
C GLN A 84 -18.92 -0.07 -1.09
N ILE A 85 -19.51 -0.90 -0.24
CA ILE A 85 -19.17 -2.31 -0.21
C ILE A 85 -19.85 -2.93 -1.42
N GLU A 86 -19.08 -3.34 -2.43
CA GLU A 86 -19.61 -4.09 -3.55
C GLU A 86 -20.26 -5.36 -3.02
N SER A 87 -21.57 -5.50 -3.23
CA SER A 87 -22.30 -6.70 -2.85
C SER A 87 -21.95 -7.79 -3.85
N PRO A 88 -21.44 -8.97 -3.43
CA PRO A 88 -21.12 -10.06 -4.35
C PRO A 88 -22.31 -10.56 -5.18
N LEU A 89 -23.53 -10.11 -4.89
CA LEU A 89 -24.76 -10.47 -5.58
C LEU A 89 -25.12 -9.52 -6.73
N GLU A 90 -24.50 -8.34 -6.83
CA GLU A 90 -24.77 -7.39 -7.93
C GLU A 90 -24.13 -7.86 -9.25
N ASP A 91 -23.00 -8.58 -9.19
CA ASP A 91 -22.32 -9.14 -10.37
C ASP A 91 -23.08 -10.26 -11.09
N PHE A 92 -24.12 -10.84 -10.48
CA PHE A 92 -24.88 -11.96 -11.04
C PHE A 92 -26.28 -11.58 -11.56
N MET A 93 -26.60 -10.28 -11.62
CA MET A 93 -27.92 -9.80 -12.06
C MET A 93 -27.98 -9.30 -13.51
N ASP A 94 -26.87 -9.36 -14.26
CA ASP A 94 -26.78 -8.98 -15.68
C ASP A 94 -26.74 -10.20 -16.63
#